data_AF-A0A284RUK5-F1
#
_entry.id   AF-A0A284RUK5-F1
#
_cell.length_a   1.000
_cell.length_b   1.000
_cell.length_c   1.000
_cell.angle_alpha   90.00
_cell.angle_beta   90.00
_cell.angle_gamma   90.00
#
_symmetry.space_group_name_H-M   'P 1'
#
loop_
_entity.id
_entity.type
_entity.pdbx_description
1 polymer ?
#
loop_
_entity_poly.entity_id
_entity_poly.type
_entity_poly.pdbx_seq_one_letter_code
_entity_poly.pdbx_strand_id
1 'polypeptide(L)'
;MNDHGTEHSAYRLLHHLQGNCIPRLHGIVRLSITSDPEPLHPITDIVQGLAFEYVHGVNMEDLKPGVDISQQEAEAISSLVMDVFRTIEAENCVIHNDLHIGNVILRDSPVIIDFGFAIIRRPGWSDEEWKGVVEGGPDTRNMRRALVNGGWKKNVTPFEMTDSRYDNPAVFTKYVEDLPEDYRMKMFEKVLDTDWDGAKEMVHRWRIKPDVRYRPWYD
;
A
#
# COMPACT_ATOMS: atom_id res chain seq x y z
N MET A 1 1.15 -3.65 -22.61
CA MET A 1 0.78 -4.95 -22.03
C MET A 1 -0.75 -5.03 -22.14
N ASN A 2 -1.37 -6.20 -22.25
CA ASN A 2 -2.83 -6.27 -22.37
C ASN A 2 -3.43 -6.39 -20.98
N ASP A 3 -3.66 -5.23 -20.34
CA ASP A 3 -4.02 -5.09 -18.92
C ASP A 3 -5.30 -5.89 -18.58
N HIS A 4 -6.25 -5.99 -19.52
CA HIS A 4 -7.46 -6.79 -19.40
C HIS A 4 -7.19 -8.29 -19.19
N GLY A 5 -6.23 -8.87 -19.93
CA GLY A 5 -5.91 -10.30 -19.83
C GLY A 5 -5.20 -10.64 -18.52
N THR A 6 -4.34 -9.74 -18.07
CA THR A 6 -3.64 -9.81 -16.79
C THR A 6 -4.62 -9.75 -15.63
N GLU A 7 -5.48 -8.73 -15.60
CA GLU A 7 -6.47 -8.53 -14.55
C GLU A 7 -7.42 -9.73 -14.45
N HIS A 8 -7.98 -10.17 -15.58
CA HIS A 8 -8.84 -11.35 -15.61
C HIS A 8 -8.14 -12.60 -15.03
N SER A 9 -6.85 -12.79 -15.33
CA SER A 9 -6.07 -13.91 -14.80
C SER A 9 -5.84 -13.79 -13.29
N ALA A 10 -5.55 -12.59 -12.79
CA ALA A 10 -5.41 -12.32 -11.36
C ALA A 10 -6.69 -12.69 -10.60
N TYR A 11 -7.85 -12.18 -11.04
CA TYR A 11 -9.13 -12.51 -10.40
C TYR A 11 -9.44 -14.01 -10.45
N ARG A 12 -9.12 -14.70 -11.55
CA ARG A 12 -9.30 -16.16 -11.62
C ARG A 12 -8.43 -16.92 -10.63
N LEU A 13 -7.20 -16.49 -10.40
CA LEU A 13 -6.30 -17.12 -9.44
C LEU A 13 -6.77 -16.86 -8.00
N LEU A 14 -7.17 -15.63 -7.70
CA LEU A 14 -7.62 -15.19 -6.38
C LEU A 14 -9.12 -15.47 -6.12
N HIS A 15 -9.72 -16.43 -6.83
CA HIS A 15 -11.18 -16.66 -6.82
C HIS A 15 -11.79 -16.88 -5.43
N HIS A 16 -11.08 -17.48 -4.48
CA HIS A 16 -11.56 -17.73 -3.12
C HIS A 16 -11.51 -16.49 -2.22
N LEU A 17 -10.74 -15.46 -2.59
CA LEU A 17 -10.72 -14.16 -1.91
C LEU A 17 -11.85 -13.23 -2.38
N GLN A 18 -12.50 -13.56 -3.50
CA GLN A 18 -13.56 -12.77 -4.09
C GLN A 18 -14.82 -12.67 -3.23
N GLY A 19 -15.36 -11.46 -3.14
CA GLY A 19 -16.50 -11.09 -2.29
C GLY A 19 -16.11 -10.83 -0.84
N ASN A 20 -14.84 -11.04 -0.47
CA ASN A 20 -14.30 -10.69 0.82
C ASN A 20 -13.36 -9.49 0.72
N CYS A 21 -12.10 -9.72 0.35
CA CYS A 21 -11.06 -8.69 0.29
C CYS A 21 -10.69 -8.26 -1.14
N ILE A 22 -11.30 -8.89 -2.15
CA ILE A 22 -11.32 -8.42 -3.55
C ILE A 22 -12.76 -8.54 -4.09
N PRO A 23 -13.17 -7.75 -5.10
CA PRO A 23 -14.51 -7.85 -5.68
C PRO A 23 -14.78 -9.21 -6.34
N ARG A 24 -16.04 -9.64 -6.42
CA ARG A 24 -16.39 -10.77 -7.29
C ARG A 24 -16.31 -10.38 -8.77
N LEU A 25 -15.64 -11.20 -9.56
CA LEU A 25 -15.70 -11.13 -11.02
C LEU A 25 -16.94 -11.89 -11.49
N HIS A 26 -17.89 -11.17 -12.09
CA HIS A 26 -19.10 -11.76 -12.68
C HIS A 26 -18.88 -12.32 -14.08
N GLY A 27 -17.94 -11.76 -14.85
CA GLY A 27 -17.57 -12.30 -16.15
C GLY A 27 -16.95 -11.27 -17.08
N ILE A 28 -16.77 -11.69 -18.34
CA ILE A 28 -16.26 -10.85 -19.43
C ILE A 28 -17.45 -10.27 -20.19
N VAL A 29 -17.43 -8.96 -20.42
CA VAL A 29 -18.40 -8.22 -21.23
C VAL A 29 -17.77 -7.90 -22.59
N ARG A 30 -18.58 -7.95 -23.64
CA ARG A 30 -18.21 -7.49 -24.99
C ARG A 30 -19.19 -6.42 -25.40
N LEU A 31 -18.72 -5.19 -25.50
CA LEU A 31 -19.52 -4.05 -25.90
C LEU A 31 -19.25 -3.75 -27.37
N SER A 32 -20.28 -3.87 -28.20
CA SER A 32 -20.19 -3.48 -29.60
C SER A 32 -20.21 -1.96 -29.72
N ILE A 33 -19.16 -1.38 -30.29
CA ILE A 33 -19.15 0.03 -30.67
C ILE A 33 -19.83 0.13 -32.03
N THR A 34 -20.90 0.92 -32.10
CA THR A 34 -21.53 1.28 -33.37
C THR A 34 -21.08 2.69 -33.72
N SER A 35 -20.49 2.83 -34.91
CA SER A 35 -20.30 4.12 -35.57
C SER A 35 -21.34 4.19 -36.68
N ASP A 36 -22.24 5.15 -36.61
CA ASP A 36 -23.11 5.52 -37.73
C ASP A 36 -22.59 6.87 -38.23
N PRO A 37 -22.17 7.04 -39.51
CA PRO A 37 -22.57 6.28 -40.71
C PRO A 37 -21.53 5.27 -41.28
N GLU A 38 -20.33 5.14 -40.72
CA GLU A 38 -19.30 4.23 -41.25
C GLU A 38 -19.12 2.98 -40.37
N PRO A 39 -19.32 1.76 -40.89
CA PRO A 39 -19.09 0.55 -40.11
C PRO A 39 -17.63 0.46 -39.68
N LEU A 40 -17.41 0.30 -38.38
CA LEU A 40 -16.07 0.06 -37.83
C LEU A 40 -15.49 -1.25 -38.36
N HIS A 41 -14.17 -1.31 -38.40
CA HIS A 41 -13.48 -2.55 -38.73
C HIS A 41 -13.82 -3.63 -37.69
N PRO A 42 -14.07 -4.91 -38.06
CA PRO A 42 -14.42 -6.01 -37.13
C PRO A 42 -13.41 -6.35 -36.02
N ILE A 43 -12.29 -5.64 -35.97
CA ILE A 43 -11.26 -5.77 -34.92
C ILE A 43 -11.45 -4.67 -33.86
N THR A 44 -12.07 -3.56 -34.23
CA THR A 44 -12.25 -2.35 -33.42
C THR A 44 -13.72 -2.12 -33.04
N ASP A 45 -14.64 -2.94 -33.55
CA ASP A 45 -16.08 -2.84 -33.28
C ASP A 45 -16.49 -3.46 -31.94
N ILE A 46 -15.56 -4.06 -31.19
CA ILE A 46 -15.81 -4.66 -29.87
C ILE A 46 -14.77 -4.19 -28.86
N VAL A 47 -15.26 -3.67 -27.74
CA VAL A 47 -14.47 -3.45 -26.52
C VAL A 47 -14.73 -4.59 -25.54
N GLN A 48 -13.64 -5.23 -25.08
CA GLN A 48 -13.70 -6.20 -24.00
C GLN A 48 -13.64 -5.47 -22.65
N GLY A 49 -14.48 -5.89 -21.71
CA GLY A 49 -14.48 -5.41 -20.34
C GLY A 49 -14.70 -6.53 -19.35
N LEU A 50 -14.47 -6.24 -18.09
CA LEU A 50 -14.74 -7.13 -16.97
C LEU A 50 -15.91 -6.57 -16.16
N ALA A 51 -16.86 -7.42 -15.79
CA ALA A 51 -17.96 -7.06 -14.91
C ALA A 51 -17.63 -7.51 -13.48
N PHE A 52 -17.59 -6.55 -12.56
CA PHE A 52 -17.28 -6.81 -11.15
C PHE A 52 -18.48 -6.52 -10.24
N GLU A 53 -18.45 -7.10 -9.05
CA GLU A 53 -19.26 -6.69 -7.90
C GLU A 53 -19.06 -5.20 -7.67
N TYR A 54 -20.18 -4.48 -7.52
CA TYR A 54 -20.12 -3.11 -7.05
C TYR A 54 -19.81 -3.08 -5.55
N VAL A 55 -18.64 -2.57 -5.19
CA VAL A 55 -18.22 -2.42 -3.80
C VAL A 55 -18.79 -1.11 -3.26
N HIS A 56 -19.82 -1.21 -2.43
CA HIS A 56 -20.34 -0.04 -1.72
C HIS A 56 -19.40 0.33 -0.55
N GLY A 57 -18.64 1.40 -0.73
CA GLY A 57 -17.66 1.88 0.24
C GLY A 57 -17.09 3.23 -0.15
N VAL A 58 -16.08 3.68 0.60
CA VAL A 58 -15.37 4.95 0.36
C VAL A 58 -13.99 4.64 -0.17
N ASN A 59 -13.54 5.32 -1.22
CA ASN A 59 -12.16 5.17 -1.67
C ASN A 59 -11.23 5.76 -0.59
N MET A 60 -10.22 5.00 -0.21
CA MET A 60 -9.26 5.43 0.81
C MET A 60 -8.52 6.72 0.39
N GLU A 61 -8.35 7.00 -0.91
CA GLU A 61 -7.72 8.25 -1.38
C GLU A 61 -8.56 9.51 -1.13
N ASP A 62 -9.87 9.36 -0.95
CA ASP A 62 -10.80 10.46 -0.69
C ASP A 62 -10.80 10.90 0.78
N LEU A 63 -10.10 10.17 1.66
CA LEU A 63 -10.06 10.42 3.10
C LEU A 63 -8.71 10.97 3.55
N LYS A 64 -8.76 11.97 4.44
CA LYS A 64 -7.59 12.56 5.08
C LYS A 64 -7.52 12.19 6.57
N PRO A 65 -6.52 11.39 6.98
CA PRO A 65 -6.27 11.09 8.39
C PRO A 65 -6.11 12.35 9.24
N GLY A 66 -6.84 12.40 10.36
CA GLY A 66 -6.86 13.55 11.27
C GLY A 66 -7.81 14.69 10.86
N VAL A 67 -8.44 14.60 9.68
CA VAL A 67 -9.45 15.57 9.20
C VAL A 67 -10.80 14.88 9.02
N ASP A 68 -10.87 13.89 8.13
CA ASP A 68 -12.11 13.18 7.81
C ASP A 68 -12.34 11.99 8.76
N ILE A 69 -11.25 11.40 9.25
CA ILE A 69 -11.26 10.29 10.21
C ILE A 69 -10.24 10.55 11.32
N SER A 70 -10.42 9.93 12.48
CA SER A 70 -9.44 10.07 13.57
C SER A 70 -8.10 9.41 13.23
N GLN A 71 -6.99 9.88 13.81
CA GLN A 71 -5.68 9.26 13.60
C GLN A 71 -5.66 7.80 14.07
N GLN A 72 -6.34 7.50 15.18
CA GLN A 72 -6.42 6.15 15.74
C GLN A 72 -7.14 5.20 14.78
N GLU A 73 -8.25 5.66 14.19
CA GLU A 73 -9.00 4.90 13.19
C GLU A 73 -8.20 4.70 11.91
N ALA A 74 -7.50 5.73 11.43
CA ALA A 74 -6.59 5.62 10.28
C ALA A 74 -5.52 4.54 10.51
N GLU A 75 -4.96 4.46 11.71
CA GLU A 75 -3.97 3.41 12.05
C GLU A 75 -4.58 2.01 12.11
N ALA A 76 -5.80 1.88 12.64
CA ALA A 76 -6.54 0.62 12.64
C ALA A 76 -6.81 0.14 11.21
N ILE A 77 -7.33 1.03 10.35
CA ILE A 77 -7.55 0.77 8.92
C ILE A 77 -6.24 0.39 8.24
N SER A 78 -5.16 1.14 8.49
CA SER A 78 -3.83 0.83 7.91
C SER A 78 -3.37 -0.59 8.26
N SER A 79 -3.73 -1.09 9.45
CA SER A 79 -3.35 -2.42 9.89
C SER A 79 -4.18 -3.50 9.19
N LEU A 80 -5.49 -3.29 9.05
CA LEU A 80 -6.39 -4.16 8.29
C LEU A 80 -5.99 -4.23 6.80
N VAL A 81 -5.64 -3.09 6.20
CA VAL A 81 -5.16 -3.04 4.81
C VAL A 81 -3.90 -3.90 4.65
N MET A 82 -2.96 -3.80 5.59
CA MET A 82 -1.76 -4.62 5.58
C MET A 82 -2.04 -6.11 5.83
N ASP A 83 -3.08 -6.46 6.60
CA ASP A 83 -3.52 -7.85 6.76
C ASP A 83 -4.06 -8.41 5.45
N VAL A 84 -4.91 -7.65 4.75
CA VAL A 84 -5.44 -8.04 3.43
C VAL A 84 -4.32 -8.27 2.42
N PHE A 85 -3.32 -7.39 2.37
CA PHE A 85 -2.17 -7.59 1.47
C PHE A 85 -1.37 -8.83 1.81
N ARG A 86 -1.15 -9.12 3.10
CA ARG A 86 -0.53 -10.38 3.52
C ARG A 86 -1.35 -11.60 3.08
N THR A 87 -2.67 -11.52 3.12
CA THR A 87 -3.55 -12.59 2.63
C THR A 87 -3.38 -12.81 1.13
N ILE A 88 -3.34 -11.74 0.32
CA ILE A 88 -3.12 -11.85 -1.13
C ILE A 88 -1.72 -12.40 -1.44
N GLU A 89 -0.67 -11.88 -0.78
CA GLU A 89 0.70 -12.37 -0.95
C GLU A 89 0.85 -13.85 -0.57
N ALA A 90 0.12 -14.31 0.45
CA ALA A 90 0.14 -15.71 0.88
C ALA A 90 -0.41 -16.69 -0.17
N GLU A 91 -1.21 -16.21 -1.14
CA GLU A 91 -1.65 -17.03 -2.27
C GLU A 91 -0.52 -17.41 -3.22
N ASN A 92 0.63 -16.73 -3.10
CA ASN A 92 1.88 -17.12 -3.74
C ASN A 92 1.76 -17.30 -5.27
N CYS A 93 0.82 -16.57 -5.90
CA CYS A 93 0.49 -16.68 -7.32
C CYS A 93 0.30 -15.34 -8.04
N VAL A 94 0.11 -14.24 -7.31
CA VAL A 94 -0.13 -12.89 -7.85
C VAL A 94 0.64 -11.85 -7.02
N ILE A 95 1.24 -10.89 -7.70
CA ILE A 95 1.67 -9.60 -7.14
C ILE A 95 0.80 -8.55 -7.84
N HIS A 96 0.17 -7.65 -7.11
CA HIS A 96 -0.67 -6.59 -7.65
C HIS A 96 0.13 -5.57 -8.45
N ASN A 97 1.33 -5.19 -7.99
CA ASN A 97 2.32 -4.40 -8.74
C ASN A 97 1.85 -2.97 -9.16
N ASP A 98 0.73 -2.49 -8.63
CA ASP A 98 0.25 -1.12 -8.77
C ASP A 98 -0.51 -0.69 -7.50
N LEU A 99 0.14 -0.88 -6.36
CA LEU A 99 -0.47 -0.58 -5.08
C LEU A 99 -0.30 0.88 -4.67
N HIS A 100 -1.44 1.54 -4.57
CA HIS A 100 -1.62 2.82 -3.92
C HIS A 100 -2.96 2.84 -3.18
N ILE A 101 -3.14 3.83 -2.30
CA ILE A 101 -4.37 3.97 -1.50
C ILE A 101 -5.64 4.12 -2.35
N GLY A 102 -5.52 4.65 -3.57
CA GLY A 102 -6.63 4.74 -4.53
C GLY A 102 -7.19 3.39 -5.00
N ASN A 103 -6.41 2.32 -4.90
CA ASN A 103 -6.83 0.95 -5.23
C ASN A 103 -7.38 0.21 -4.00
N VAL A 104 -7.78 0.94 -2.96
CA VAL A 104 -8.36 0.41 -1.73
C VAL A 104 -9.72 1.07 -1.47
N ILE A 105 -10.78 0.27 -1.51
CA ILE A 105 -12.11 0.70 -1.09
C ILE A 105 -12.34 0.24 0.35
N LEU A 106 -12.73 1.17 1.22
CA LEU A 106 -13.07 0.91 2.60
C LEU A 106 -14.57 0.63 2.75
N ARG A 107 -14.88 -0.58 3.24
CA ARG A 107 -16.18 -0.99 3.78
C ARG A 107 -15.93 -1.64 5.16
N ASP A 108 -16.79 -2.55 5.61
CA ASP A 108 -16.58 -3.35 6.83
C ASP A 108 -15.17 -3.98 6.92
N SER A 109 -14.57 -4.33 5.77
CA SER A 109 -13.17 -4.71 5.60
C SER A 109 -12.61 -4.06 4.33
N PRO A 110 -11.30 -3.71 4.26
CA PRO A 110 -10.69 -3.19 3.04
C PRO A 110 -10.85 -4.16 1.86
N VAL A 111 -11.14 -3.60 0.68
CA VAL A 111 -11.26 -4.32 -0.58
C VAL A 111 -10.25 -3.76 -1.57
N ILE A 112 -9.39 -4.64 -2.10
CA ILE A 112 -8.36 -4.29 -3.08
C ILE A 112 -8.93 -4.44 -4.48
N ILE A 113 -8.73 -3.43 -5.32
CA ILE A 113 -9.24 -3.38 -6.69
C ILE A 113 -8.09 -3.13 -7.68
N ASP A 114 -8.39 -3.22 -8.98
CA ASP A 114 -7.49 -2.90 -10.08
C ASP A 114 -6.22 -3.76 -10.18
N PHE A 115 -6.37 -4.98 -10.70
CA PHE A 115 -5.24 -5.87 -10.95
C PHE A 115 -4.69 -5.74 -12.38
N GLY A 116 -4.89 -4.60 -13.05
CA GLY A 116 -4.47 -4.36 -14.44
C GLY A 116 -2.97 -4.58 -14.67
N PHE A 117 -2.15 -4.22 -13.69
CA PHE A 117 -0.69 -4.32 -13.75
C PHE A 117 -0.11 -5.52 -12.99
N ALA A 118 -0.95 -6.49 -12.60
CA ALA A 118 -0.51 -7.61 -11.79
C ALA A 118 0.58 -8.46 -12.47
N ILE A 119 1.50 -8.98 -11.67
CA ILE A 119 2.47 -9.99 -12.08
C ILE A 119 1.93 -11.35 -11.64
N ILE A 120 1.69 -12.21 -12.63
CA ILE A 120 1.16 -13.56 -12.41
C ILE A 120 2.29 -14.58 -12.37
N ARG A 121 2.30 -15.43 -11.35
CA ARG A 121 3.23 -16.56 -11.28
C ARG A 121 2.96 -17.52 -12.43
N ARG A 122 3.98 -17.82 -13.21
CA ARG A 122 3.83 -18.71 -14.36
C ARG A 122 3.63 -20.16 -13.91
N PRO A 123 2.80 -20.94 -14.63
CA PRO A 123 2.71 -22.38 -14.39
C PRO A 123 4.09 -23.04 -14.49
N GLY A 124 4.43 -23.86 -13.50
CA GLY A 124 5.70 -24.60 -13.45
C GLY A 124 6.86 -23.85 -12.78
N TRP A 125 6.68 -22.58 -12.39
CA TRP A 125 7.70 -21.89 -11.58
C TRP A 125 7.83 -22.48 -10.19
N SER A 126 9.07 -22.74 -9.75
CA SER A 126 9.37 -23.12 -8.37
C SER A 126 9.13 -21.96 -7.40
N ASP A 127 9.08 -22.25 -6.11
CA ASP A 127 8.94 -21.21 -5.09
C ASP A 127 10.15 -20.29 -5.07
N GLU A 128 11.35 -20.80 -5.37
CA GLU A 128 12.58 -20.00 -5.49
C GLU A 128 12.54 -19.06 -6.69
N GLU A 129 12.07 -19.53 -7.86
CA GLU A 129 11.92 -18.69 -9.05
C GLU A 129 10.92 -17.57 -8.81
N TRP A 130 9.81 -17.89 -8.16
CA TRP A 130 8.81 -16.89 -7.80
C TRP A 130 9.31 -15.92 -6.73
N LYS A 131 10.01 -16.42 -5.72
CA LYS A 131 10.61 -15.60 -4.66
C LYS A 131 11.59 -14.57 -5.21
N GLY A 132 12.38 -14.93 -6.23
CA GLY A 132 13.26 -13.98 -6.91
C GLY A 132 12.53 -12.81 -7.58
N VAL A 133 11.28 -13.01 -8.01
CA VAL A 133 10.42 -11.94 -8.54
C VAL A 133 9.84 -11.09 -7.41
N VAL A 134 9.38 -11.73 -6.34
CA VAL A 134 8.78 -11.05 -5.16
C VAL A 134 9.81 -10.21 -4.39
N GLU A 135 11.04 -10.70 -4.21
CA GLU A 135 12.12 -10.00 -3.49
C GLU A 135 12.51 -8.66 -4.15
N GLY A 136 12.21 -8.48 -5.45
CA GLY A 136 12.48 -7.25 -6.19
C GLY A 136 11.63 -6.04 -5.80
N GLY A 137 10.50 -6.24 -5.11
CA GLY A 137 9.64 -5.12 -4.73
C GLY A 137 8.25 -5.52 -4.24
N PRO A 138 8.12 -6.00 -2.99
CA PRO A 138 6.87 -6.56 -2.52
C PRO A 138 5.81 -5.47 -2.34
N ASP A 139 4.60 -5.81 -2.77
CA ASP A 139 3.36 -5.07 -2.55
C ASP A 139 3.24 -4.58 -1.11
N THR A 140 3.52 -5.44 -0.13
CA THR A 140 3.55 -5.10 1.29
C THR A 140 4.50 -3.95 1.63
N ARG A 141 5.69 -3.88 1.02
CA ARG A 141 6.66 -2.79 1.27
C ARG A 141 6.17 -1.48 0.64
N ASN A 142 5.71 -1.54 -0.60
CA ASN A 142 5.20 -0.37 -1.32
C ASN A 142 3.97 0.20 -0.62
N MET A 143 3.04 -0.66 -0.21
CA MET A 143 1.85 -0.24 0.52
C MET A 143 2.20 0.34 1.89
N ARG A 144 3.10 -0.30 2.65
CA ARG A 144 3.56 0.24 3.94
C ARG A 144 4.10 1.66 3.79
N ARG A 145 4.88 1.90 2.73
CA ARG A 145 5.40 3.25 2.40
C ARG A 145 4.27 4.20 2.04
N ALA A 146 3.31 3.79 1.22
CA ALA A 146 2.15 4.61 0.86
C ALA A 146 1.33 5.03 2.10
N LEU A 147 1.07 4.09 3.02
CA LEU A 147 0.35 4.34 4.27
C LEU A 147 1.10 5.32 5.19
N VAL A 148 2.42 5.18 5.30
CA VAL A 148 3.25 6.11 6.11
C VAL A 148 3.24 7.50 5.48
N ASN A 149 3.51 7.59 4.18
CA ASN A 149 3.60 8.86 3.48
C ASN A 149 2.26 9.60 3.42
N GLY A 150 1.15 8.86 3.34
CA GLY A 150 -0.22 9.40 3.37
C GLY A 150 -0.74 9.72 4.76
N GLY A 151 0.07 9.58 5.82
CA GLY A 151 -0.34 9.88 7.21
C GLY A 151 -1.28 8.84 7.83
N TRP A 152 -1.56 7.73 7.14
CA TRP A 152 -2.40 6.64 7.62
C TRP A 152 -1.74 5.81 8.72
N LYS A 153 -0.40 5.80 8.77
CA LYS A 153 0.36 5.06 9.78
C LYS A 153 1.50 5.91 10.33
N LYS A 154 1.39 6.34 11.60
CA LYS A 154 2.44 7.11 12.29
C LYS A 154 3.27 6.23 13.22
N ASN A 155 2.64 5.23 13.82
CA ASN A 155 3.28 4.28 14.74
C ASN A 155 4.08 3.19 14.01
N VAL A 156 5.12 3.60 13.29
CA VAL A 156 6.02 2.68 12.58
C VAL A 156 7.39 2.60 13.25
N THR A 157 7.96 1.39 13.29
CA THR A 157 9.30 1.15 13.83
C THR A 157 10.28 2.19 13.28
N PRO A 158 10.99 2.95 14.11
CA PRO A 158 11.84 4.03 13.62
C PRO A 158 12.96 3.49 12.73
N PHE A 159 13.43 4.30 11.79
CA PHE A 159 14.67 4.03 11.07
C PHE A 159 15.86 4.34 11.96
N GLU A 160 17.00 3.69 11.69
CA GLU A 160 18.26 4.02 12.34
C GLU A 160 18.57 5.52 12.24
N MET A 161 19.15 6.12 13.27
CA MET A 161 19.40 7.57 13.29
C MET A 161 20.35 8.05 12.18
N THR A 162 21.18 7.15 11.66
CA THR A 162 22.12 7.37 10.55
C THR A 162 21.49 7.15 9.17
N ASP A 163 20.21 6.81 9.11
CA ASP A 163 19.51 6.59 7.85
C ASP A 163 19.53 7.87 6.99
N SER A 164 19.78 7.69 5.70
CA SER A 164 19.88 8.77 4.71
C SER A 164 18.62 9.63 4.58
N ARG A 165 17.47 9.22 5.15
CA ARG A 165 16.27 10.07 5.25
C ARG A 165 16.42 11.21 6.25
N TYR A 166 17.38 11.12 7.16
CA TYR A 166 17.67 12.12 8.17
C TYR A 166 18.94 12.89 7.77
N ASP A 167 18.84 13.68 6.70
CA ASP A 167 19.97 14.44 6.13
C ASP A 167 20.73 15.29 7.17
N ASN A 168 20.05 15.67 8.25
CA ASN A 168 20.64 16.39 9.38
C ASN A 168 19.81 16.18 10.67
N PRO A 169 20.34 16.59 11.84
CA PRO A 169 19.64 16.44 13.11
C PRO A 169 18.28 17.16 13.20
N ALA A 170 18.06 18.22 12.42
CA ALA A 170 16.79 18.95 12.38
C ALA A 170 15.68 18.11 11.74
N VAL A 171 15.98 17.42 10.64
CA VAL A 171 15.04 16.53 9.95
C VAL A 171 14.61 15.40 10.89
N PHE A 172 15.56 14.76 11.57
CA PHE A 172 15.25 13.72 12.57
C PHE A 172 14.43 14.27 13.74
N THR A 173 14.83 15.41 14.31
CA THR A 173 14.13 16.02 15.44
C THR A 173 12.69 16.38 15.07
N LYS A 174 12.47 16.95 13.89
CA LYS A 174 11.14 17.27 13.38
C LYS A 174 10.30 16.01 13.20
N TYR A 175 10.86 14.96 12.58
CA TYR A 175 10.20 13.66 12.45
C TYR A 175 9.72 13.14 13.80
N VAL A 176 10.57 13.14 14.83
CA VAL A 176 10.18 12.66 16.17
C VAL A 176 9.15 13.59 16.83
N GLU A 177 9.26 14.90 16.64
CA GLU A 177 8.31 15.88 17.21
C GLU A 177 6.91 15.79 16.57
N ASP A 178 6.79 15.37 15.31
CA ASP A 178 5.54 15.18 14.57
C ASP A 178 4.79 13.87 14.93
N LEU A 179 5.43 12.96 15.68
CA LEU A 179 4.81 11.71 16.14
C LEU A 179 3.84 11.95 17.31
N PRO A 180 2.81 11.09 17.47
CA PRO A 180 1.95 11.09 18.66
C PRO A 180 2.78 11.03 19.94
N GLU A 181 2.40 11.80 20.97
CA GLU A 181 3.20 11.98 22.18
C GLU A 181 3.44 10.64 22.92
N ASP A 182 2.40 9.81 23.02
CA ASP A 182 2.47 8.50 23.64
C ASP A 182 3.46 7.57 22.90
N TYR A 183 3.41 7.58 21.57
CA TYR A 183 4.34 6.81 20.74
C TYR A 183 5.76 7.35 20.84
N ARG A 184 5.93 8.67 20.77
CA ARG A 184 7.22 9.35 20.92
C ARG A 184 7.88 8.99 22.25
N MET A 185 7.14 9.12 23.35
CA MET A 185 7.64 8.83 24.69
C MET A 185 7.89 7.34 24.91
N LYS A 186 7.24 6.46 24.17
CA LYS A 186 7.52 5.02 24.17
C LYS A 186 8.83 4.70 23.46
N MET A 187 9.05 5.26 22.27
CA MET A 187 10.12 4.83 21.35
C MET A 187 11.42 5.63 21.48
N PHE A 188 11.33 6.88 21.94
CA PHE A 188 12.44 7.81 21.99
C PHE A 188 12.62 8.35 23.40
N GLU A 189 13.83 8.80 23.68
CA GLU A 189 14.16 9.58 24.86
C GLU A 189 14.79 10.90 24.46
N LYS A 190 14.54 11.94 25.26
CA LYS A 190 15.07 13.28 25.02
C LYS A 190 16.54 13.31 25.44
N VAL A 191 17.40 13.88 24.59
CA VAL A 191 18.81 14.08 24.91
C VAL A 191 18.94 15.33 25.78
N LEU A 192 19.48 15.16 26.99
CA LEU A 192 19.71 16.27 27.93
C LEU A 192 20.65 17.32 27.32
N ASP A 193 20.58 18.56 27.81
CA ASP A 193 21.43 19.69 27.41
C ASP A 193 21.32 20.15 25.93
N THR A 194 20.23 19.79 25.26
CA THR A 194 19.94 20.19 23.86
C THR A 194 18.80 21.22 23.74
N ASP A 195 18.53 21.97 24.82
CA ASP A 195 17.41 22.92 24.91
C ASP A 195 17.84 24.39 24.70
N TRP A 196 18.93 24.63 23.97
CA TRP A 196 19.42 25.98 23.63
C TRP A 196 19.05 26.41 22.20
N ASP A 197 19.02 27.72 21.94
CA ASP A 197 18.64 28.29 20.64
C ASP A 197 19.64 27.91 19.52
N GLY A 198 19.22 27.05 18.59
CA GLY A 198 20.06 26.50 17.52
C GLY A 198 20.36 25.01 17.67
N ALA A 199 20.04 24.41 18.83
CA ALA A 199 20.23 22.97 19.06
C ALA A 199 19.44 22.11 18.07
N LYS A 200 18.24 22.54 17.65
CA LYS A 200 17.43 21.83 16.65
C LYS A 200 18.18 21.61 15.33
N GLU A 201 19.05 22.53 14.93
CA GLU A 201 19.77 22.46 13.65
C GLU A 201 21.08 21.67 13.75
N MET A 202 21.70 21.67 14.93
CA MET A 202 23.07 21.17 15.10
C MET A 202 23.19 19.86 15.87
N VAL A 203 22.18 19.46 16.66
CA VAL A 203 22.25 18.26 17.51
C VAL A 203 20.94 17.48 17.53
N HIS A 204 21.04 16.16 17.75
CA HIS A 204 19.87 15.31 17.92
C HIS A 204 19.26 15.55 19.31
N ARG A 205 18.06 16.14 19.37
CA ARG A 205 17.32 16.36 20.63
C ARG A 205 16.62 15.11 21.15
N TRP A 206 16.50 14.11 20.29
CA TRP A 206 15.90 12.82 20.58
C TRP A 206 16.90 11.72 20.20
N ARG A 207 16.83 10.59 20.91
CA ARG A 207 17.48 9.35 20.50
C ARG A 207 16.51 8.18 20.64
N ILE A 208 16.68 7.17 19.81
CA ILE A 208 15.92 5.91 19.93
C ILE A 208 16.36 5.24 21.23
N LYS A 209 15.42 4.72 22.02
CA LYS A 209 15.78 4.04 23.27
C LYS A 209 16.58 2.75 23.01
N PRO A 210 17.51 2.36 23.90
CA PRO A 210 18.37 1.20 23.67
C PRO A 210 17.65 -0.14 23.46
N ASP A 211 16.45 -0.30 24.00
CA ASP A 211 15.61 -1.50 23.92
C ASP A 211 14.65 -1.49 22.72
N VAL A 212 14.60 -0.38 21.98
CA VAL A 212 13.72 -0.21 20.83
C VAL A 212 14.41 -0.71 19.57
N ARG A 213 13.77 -1.65 18.87
CA ARG A 213 14.22 -2.08 17.54
C ARG A 213 14.04 -0.95 16.54
N TYR A 214 15.00 -0.83 15.63
CA TYR A 214 14.95 0.06 14.47
C TYR A 214 15.04 -0.75 13.18
N ARG A 215 14.55 -0.16 12.08
CA ARG A 215 14.60 -0.78 10.76
C ARG A 215 16.00 -0.65 10.14
N PRO A 216 16.58 -1.73 9.59
CA PRO A 216 17.80 -1.64 8.80
C PRO A 216 17.53 -0.96 7.46
N TRP A 217 18.59 -0.47 6.82
CA TRP A 217 18.55 0.34 5.59
C TRP A 217 17.85 -0.32 4.38
N TYR A 218 17.60 -1.64 4.43
CA TYR A 218 17.09 -2.45 3.32
C TYR A 218 15.63 -2.92 3.45
N ASP A 219 14.89 -2.51 4.50
CA ASP A 219 13.48 -2.90 4.73
C ASP A 219 12.43 -1.91 4.18
#